data_AF-A0A8D8BRJ2-F1
#
_entry.id   AF-A0A8D8BRJ2-F1
#
_cell.length_a   1.000
_cell.length_b   1.000
_cell.length_c   1.000
_cell.angle_alpha   90.00
_cell.angle_beta   90.00
_cell.angle_gamma   90.00
#
_symmetry.space_group_name_H-M   'P 1'
#
loop_
_entity.id
_entity.type
_entity.pdbx_description
1 polymer ?
#
loop_
_entity_poly.entity_id
_entity_poly.type
_entity_poly.pdbx_seq_one_letter_code
_entity_poly.pdbx_strand_id
1 'polypeptide(L)'
;LIKIPATPPKISEFMMDLVEQQMEYREKNNVRRKDFFQLLVDQRKEDIQNGEEAMSIVQCASQVFVFYIAGSETTSITITCTLHELSHSPKVMEQLVVEIDETLAKSNGEINYD
;
A
#
# COMPACT_ATOMS: atom_id res chain seq x y z
N LEU A 1 34.96 3.93 6.42
CA LEU A 1 33.55 3.94 6.85
C LEU A 1 32.85 2.77 6.18
N ILE A 2 32.33 1.80 6.94
CA ILE A 2 31.62 0.64 6.41
C ILE A 2 30.21 1.10 6.02
N LYS A 3 29.85 1.00 4.74
CA LYS A 3 28.48 1.26 4.27
C LYS A 3 27.64 0.02 4.53
N ILE A 4 26.90 0.02 5.63
CA ILE A 4 25.88 -1.00 5.88
C ILE A 4 24.62 -0.55 5.13
N PRO A 5 24.13 -1.32 4.14
CA PRO A 5 22.89 -0.96 3.46
C PRO A 5 21.71 -1.04 4.43
N ALA A 6 20.80 -0.07 4.35
CA ALA A 6 19.63 0.00 5.22
C ALA A 6 18.67 -1.19 5.00
N THR A 7 18.76 -1.84 3.84
CA THR A 7 17.92 -2.97 3.45
C THR A 7 18.78 -4.14 2.95
N PRO A 8 18.41 -5.39 3.27
CA PRO A 8 19.03 -6.57 2.67
C PRO A 8 18.95 -6.53 1.13
N PRO A 9 20.02 -6.87 0.40
CA PRO A 9 20.04 -6.82 -1.07
C PRO A 9 18.88 -7.56 -1.74
N LYS A 10 18.53 -8.74 -1.21
CA LYS A 10 17.42 -9.57 -1.69
C LYS A 10 16.06 -8.85 -1.66
N ILE A 11 15.83 -7.97 -0.67
CA ILE A 11 14.59 -7.20 -0.57
C ILE A 11 14.57 -6.10 -1.62
N SER A 12 15.70 -5.39 -1.78
CA SER A 12 15.83 -4.35 -2.80
C SER A 12 15.65 -4.92 -4.21
N GLU A 13 16.29 -6.06 -4.52
CA GLU A 13 16.14 -6.78 -5.79
C GLU A 13 14.68 -7.18 -6.03
N PHE A 14 14.04 -7.82 -5.05
CA PHE A 14 12.64 -8.21 -5.15
C PHE A 14 11.70 -7.01 -5.43
N MET A 15 11.90 -5.90 -4.73
CA MET A 15 11.06 -4.71 -4.91
C MET A 15 11.29 -4.05 -6.26
N MET A 16 12.54 -3.99 -6.72
CA MET A 16 12.89 -3.51 -8.06
C MET A 16 12.21 -4.37 -9.14
N ASP A 17 12.41 -5.70 -9.08
CA ASP A 17 11.83 -6.64 -10.03
C ASP A 17 10.30 -6.56 -10.05
N LEU A 18 9.68 -6.46 -8.88
CA LEU A 18 8.23 -6.33 -8.76
C LEU A 18 7.73 -5.07 -9.48
N VAL A 19 8.35 -3.91 -9.20
CA VAL A 19 7.90 -2.63 -9.76
C VAL A 19 8.11 -2.60 -11.26
N GLU A 20 9.28 -3.05 -11.73
CA GLU A 20 9.61 -3.12 -13.15
C GLU A 20 8.61 -4.01 -13.90
N GLN A 21 8.38 -5.24 -13.41
CA GLN A 21 7.39 -6.15 -14.01
C GLN A 21 5.98 -5.55 -14.02
N GLN A 22 5.58 -4.88 -12.94
CA GLN A 22 4.26 -4.27 -12.82
C GLN A 22 4.07 -3.09 -13.77
N MET A 23 5.08 -2.26 -13.96
CA MET A 23 5.02 -1.13 -14.89
C MET A 23 5.07 -1.62 -16.34
N GLU A 24 6.01 -2.50 -16.69
CA GLU A 24 6.13 -3.07 -18.03
C GLU A 24 4.87 -3.82 -18.46
N TYR A 25 4.29 -4.62 -17.57
CA TYR A 25 3.08 -5.37 -17.86
C TYR A 25 1.91 -4.43 -18.22
N ARG A 26 1.75 -3.32 -17.49
CA ARG A 26 0.71 -2.33 -17.75
C ARG A 26 0.91 -1.64 -19.10
N GLU A 27 2.15 -1.26 -19.42
CA GLU A 27 2.48 -0.64 -20.70
C GLU A 27 2.24 -1.59 -21.88
N LYS A 28 2.72 -2.83 -21.80
CA LYS A 28 2.58 -3.82 -22.88
C LYS A 28 1.13 -4.24 -23.13
N ASN A 29 0.33 -4.35 -22.08
CA ASN A 29 -1.03 -4.90 -22.15
C ASN A 29 -2.13 -3.84 -22.11
N ASN A 30 -1.78 -2.54 -22.08
CA ASN A 30 -2.73 -1.43 -21.91
C ASN A 30 -3.67 -1.63 -20.70
N VAL A 31 -3.15 -2.20 -19.62
CA VAL A 31 -3.92 -2.44 -18.39
C VAL A 31 -3.91 -1.18 -17.54
N ARG A 32 -5.10 -0.66 -17.25
CA ARG A 32 -5.30 0.46 -16.33
C ARG A 32 -6.08 -0.01 -15.11
N ARG A 33 -5.48 0.13 -13.92
CA ARG A 33 -6.12 -0.17 -12.63
C ARG A 33 -5.99 1.06 -11.74
N LYS A 34 -7.04 1.42 -10.99
CA LYS A 34 -6.98 2.56 -10.06
C LYS A 34 -6.20 2.15 -8.80
N ASP A 35 -4.87 2.13 -8.90
CA ASP A 35 -3.95 1.76 -7.83
C ASP A 35 -2.72 2.67 -7.80
N PHE A 36 -1.84 2.47 -6.81
CA PHE A 36 -0.65 3.28 -6.62
C PHE A 36 0.33 3.22 -7.82
N PHE A 37 0.46 2.07 -8.48
CA PHE A 37 1.29 1.95 -9.68
C PHE A 37 0.76 2.81 -10.83
N GLN A 38 -0.57 2.87 -10.99
CA GLN A 38 -1.17 3.73 -11.99
C GLN A 38 -0.94 5.20 -11.71
N LEU A 39 -0.97 5.62 -10.44
CA LEU A 39 -0.61 6.99 -10.06
C LEU A 39 0.83 7.32 -10.46
N LEU A 40 1.78 6.39 -10.25
CA LEU A 40 3.18 6.58 -10.68
C LEU A 40 3.32 6.64 -12.21
N VAL A 41 2.59 5.81 -12.95
CA VAL A 41 2.59 5.84 -14.43
C VAL A 41 1.99 7.13 -14.96
N ASP A 42 0.87 7.58 -14.39
CA ASP A 42 0.18 8.80 -14.80
C ASP A 42 1.04 10.03 -14.47
N GLN A 43 1.67 10.09 -13.29
CA GLN A 43 2.62 11.14 -12.92
C GLN A 43 3.78 11.24 -13.91
N ARG A 44 4.43 10.12 -14.24
CA ARG A 44 5.54 10.11 -15.22
C ARG A 44 5.11 10.67 -16.58
N LYS A 45 3.89 10.35 -17.02
CA LYS A 45 3.36 10.86 -18.29
C LYS A 45 3.14 12.36 -18.24
N GLU A 46 2.66 12.88 -17.12
CA GLU A 46 2.48 14.30 -16.88
C GLU A 46 3.83 15.04 -16.89
N ASP A 47 4.84 14.52 -16.17
CA ASP A 47 6.20 15.08 -16.15
C ASP A 47 6.76 15.21 -17.58
N ILE A 48 6.63 14.15 -18.41
CA ILE A 48 7.07 14.16 -19.82
C ILE A 48 6.31 15.21 -20.64
N GLN A 49 5.00 15.34 -20.45
CA GLN A 49 4.17 16.32 -21.18
C GLN A 49 4.54 17.76 -20.82
N ASN A 50 4.93 18.00 -19.57
CA ASN A 50 5.35 19.31 -19.08
C ASN A 50 6.82 19.64 -19.43
N GLY A 51 7.56 18.70 -20.03
CA GLY A 51 8.98 18.86 -20.34
C GLY A 51 9.90 18.72 -19.12
N GLU A 52 9.41 18.09 -18.05
CA GLU A 52 10.14 17.80 -16.82
C GLU A 52 10.83 16.43 -16.89
N GLU A 53 11.82 16.21 -16.02
CA GLU A 53 12.48 14.92 -15.89
C GLU A 53 11.56 13.94 -15.16
N ALA A 54 10.93 13.04 -15.90
CA ALA A 54 10.14 11.98 -15.30
C ALA A 54 11.01 11.07 -14.42
N MET A 55 10.41 10.60 -13.32
CA MET A 55 11.06 9.63 -12.45
C MET A 55 11.65 8.46 -13.26
N SER A 56 12.77 7.89 -12.84
CA SER A 56 13.26 6.59 -13.33
C SER A 56 12.46 5.44 -12.71
N ILE A 57 12.56 4.23 -13.28
CA ILE A 57 11.95 3.03 -12.69
C ILE A 57 12.49 2.78 -11.28
N VAL A 58 13.78 3.05 -11.05
CA VAL A 58 14.41 2.95 -9.72
C VAL A 58 13.78 3.92 -8.71
N GLN A 59 13.49 5.16 -9.14
CA GLN A 59 12.81 6.13 -8.29
C GLN A 59 11.36 5.71 -8.01
N CYS A 60 10.63 5.19 -9.01
CA CYS A 60 9.30 4.63 -8.79
C CYS A 60 9.32 3.46 -7.79
N ALA A 61 10.27 2.54 -7.93
CA ALA A 61 10.44 1.43 -7.00
C ALA A 61 10.76 1.91 -5.57
N SER A 62 11.60 2.95 -5.46
CA SER A 62 11.90 3.59 -4.18
C SER A 62 10.64 4.18 -3.52
N GLN A 63 9.76 4.82 -4.29
CA GLN A 63 8.49 5.35 -3.78
C GLN A 63 7.54 4.24 -3.30
N VAL A 64 7.40 3.17 -4.09
CA VAL A 64 6.60 1.99 -3.69
C VAL A 64 7.13 1.37 -2.39
N PHE A 65 8.45 1.26 -2.27
CA PHE A 65 9.09 0.71 -1.09
C PHE A 65 8.83 1.54 0.17
N VAL A 66 9.01 2.86 0.08
CA VAL A 66 8.77 3.77 1.20
C VAL A 66 7.30 3.73 1.62
N PHE A 67 6.38 3.79 0.65
CA PHE A 67 4.94 3.72 0.92
C PHE A 67 4.56 2.41 1.62
N TYR A 68 5.11 1.29 1.16
CA TYR A 68 4.86 -0.02 1.75
C TYR A 68 5.34 -0.12 3.20
N ILE A 69 6.59 0.27 3.49
CA ILE A 69 7.12 0.19 4.87
C ILE A 69 6.35 1.11 5.81
N ALA A 70 6.16 2.37 5.40
CA ALA A 70 5.50 3.37 6.22
C ALA A 70 4.06 2.95 6.59
N GLY A 71 3.33 2.33 5.64
CA GLY A 71 1.98 1.84 5.88
C GLY A 71 1.91 0.49 6.59
N SER A 72 2.85 -0.42 6.32
CA SER A 72 2.77 -1.81 6.82
C SER A 72 3.10 -1.91 8.30
N GLU A 73 4.22 -1.33 8.75
CA GLU A 73 4.68 -1.52 10.13
C GLU A 73 3.76 -0.83 11.13
N THR A 74 3.44 0.44 10.86
CA THR A 74 2.55 1.26 11.70
C THR A 74 1.17 0.62 11.84
N THR A 75 0.53 0.25 10.72
CA THR A 75 -0.80 -0.37 10.72
C THR A 75 -0.80 -1.72 11.44
N SER A 76 0.21 -2.57 11.21
CA SER A 76 0.30 -3.88 11.86
C SER A 76 0.40 -3.76 13.38
N ILE A 77 1.23 -2.83 13.87
CA ILE A 77 1.36 -2.54 15.30
C ILE A 77 0.04 -2.01 15.85
N THR A 78 -0.59 -1.04 15.17
CA THR A 78 -1.88 -0.49 15.62
C THR A 78 -2.94 -1.57 15.72
N ILE A 79 -3.13 -2.40 14.69
CA ILE A 79 -4.11 -3.51 14.72
C ILE A 79 -3.81 -4.46 15.88
N THR A 80 -2.54 -4.83 16.06
CA THR A 80 -2.13 -5.75 17.13
C THR A 80 -2.44 -5.17 18.52
N CYS A 81 -2.10 -3.91 18.76
CA CYS A 81 -2.42 -3.23 20.01
C CYS A 81 -3.93 -3.09 20.22
N THR A 82 -4.69 -2.71 19.18
CA THR A 82 -6.14 -2.60 19.25
C THR A 82 -6.78 -3.95 19.63
N LEU A 83 -6.40 -5.04 18.95
CA LEU A 83 -6.91 -6.38 19.27
C LEU A 83 -6.50 -6.84 20.67
N HIS A 84 -5.29 -6.48 21.11
CA HIS A 84 -4.83 -6.76 22.48
C HIS A 84 -5.71 -6.08 23.52
N GLU A 85 -5.97 -4.78 23.38
CA GLU A 85 -6.82 -4.03 24.33
C GLU A 85 -8.27 -4.51 24.32
N LEU A 86 -8.81 -4.84 23.13
CA LEU A 86 -10.15 -5.42 22.99
C LEU A 86 -10.27 -6.77 23.70
N SER A 87 -9.24 -7.62 23.61
CA SER A 87 -9.24 -8.94 24.26
C SER A 87 -9.30 -8.88 25.79
N HIS A 88 -8.82 -7.77 26.38
CA HIS A 88 -8.89 -7.50 27.82
C HIS A 88 -10.14 -6.71 28.24
N SER A 89 -10.97 -6.28 27.27
CA SER A 89 -12.15 -5.45 27.52
C SER A 89 -13.43 -6.10 26.94
N PRO A 90 -13.94 -7.18 27.55
CA PRO A 90 -15.05 -7.98 26.97
C PRO A 90 -16.29 -7.16 26.62
N LYS A 91 -16.65 -6.19 27.46
CA LYS A 91 -17.80 -5.30 27.22
C LYS A 91 -17.63 -4.43 25.97
N VAL A 92 -16.42 -3.91 25.74
CA VAL A 92 -16.12 -3.08 24.56
C VAL A 92 -16.09 -3.94 23.31
N MET A 93 -15.53 -5.15 23.40
CA MET A 93 -15.53 -6.11 22.30
C MET A 93 -16.95 -6.51 21.88
N GLU A 94 -17.84 -6.78 22.85
CA GLU A 94 -19.25 -7.09 22.58
C GLU A 94 -19.95 -5.92 21.88
N GLN A 95 -19.73 -4.69 22.33
CA GLN A 95 -20.26 -3.49 21.68
C GLN A 95 -19.76 -3.35 20.23
N LEU A 96 -18.46 -3.53 20.00
CA LEU A 96 -17.87 -3.46 18.65
C LEU A 96 -18.48 -4.50 17.70
N VAL A 97 -18.71 -5.74 18.17
CA VAL A 97 -19.33 -6.77 17.35
C VAL A 97 -20.76 -6.38 16.97
N VAL A 98 -21.55 -5.87 17.93
CA VAL A 98 -22.90 -5.37 17.65
C VAL A 98 -22.86 -4.23 16.63
N GLU A 99 -21.93 -3.28 16.77
CA GLU A 99 -21.77 -2.18 15.81
C GLU A 99 -21.43 -2.68 14.40
N ILE A 100 -20.56 -3.67 14.27
CA ILE A 100 -20.22 -4.30 12.98
C ILE A 100 -21.45 -4.97 12.38
N ASP A 101 -22.18 -5.78 13.16
CA ASP A 101 -23.37 -6.50 12.69
C ASP A 101 -24.48 -5.54 12.26
N GLU A 102 -24.72 -4.47 13.03
CA GLU A 102 -25.69 -3.43 12.69
C GLU A 102 -25.30 -2.67 11.41
N THR A 103 -24.01 -2.37 11.24
CA THR A 103 -23.50 -1.66 10.05
C THR A 103 -23.63 -2.55 8.82
N LEU A 104 -23.25 -3.82 8.92
CA LEU A 104 -23.44 -4.79 7.84
C LEU A 104 -24.92 -4.97 7.49
N ALA A 105 -25.81 -5.04 8.48
CA ALA A 105 -27.25 -5.15 8.24
C ALA A 105 -27.80 -3.93 7.48
N LYS A 106 -27.31 -2.72 7.79
CA LYS A 106 -27.68 -1.48 7.07
C LYS A 106 -27.16 -1.47 5.63
N SER A 107 -26.00 -2.07 5.39
CA SER A 107 -25.35 -2.15 4.08
C SER A 107 -25.70 -3.42 3.30
N ASN A 108 -26.81 -4.10 3.61
CA ASN A 108 -27.22 -5.36 2.96
C ASN A 108 -26.14 -6.47 2.97
N GLY A 109 -25.28 -6.48 3.98
CA GLY A 109 -24.17 -7.41 4.14
C GLY A 109 -22.92 -7.04 3.34
N GLU A 110 -22.89 -5.87 2.67
CA GLU A 110 -21.74 -5.41 1.92
C GLU A 110 -20.82 -4.54 2.78
N ILE A 111 -19.51 -4.84 2.74
CA ILE A 111 -18.48 -3.94 3.27
C ILE A 111 -18.19 -2.90 2.21
N ASN A 112 -18.55 -1.65 2.48
CA ASN A 112 -18.31 -0.52 1.58
C ASN A 112 -17.77 0.69 2.38
N TYR A 113 -17.63 1.84 1.72
CA TYR A 113 -17.05 3.05 2.34
C TYR A 113 -18.07 3.90 3.12
N ASP A 114 -19.36 3.70 2.89
CA ASP A 114 -20.49 4.38 3.54
C ASP A 114 -21.01 3.57 4.74
#